data_AF-A0A091EBM9-F1
#
_entry.id   AF-A0A091EBM9-F1
#
_cell.length_a   1.000
_cell.length_b   1.000
_cell.length_c   1.000
_cell.angle_alpha   90.00
_cell.angle_beta   90.00
_cell.angle_gamma   90.00
#
_symmetry.space_group_name_H-M   'P 1'
#
loop_
_entity.id
_entity.type
_entity.pdbx_description
1 polymer ?
#
loop_
_entity_poly.entity_id
_entity_poly.type
_entity_poly.pdbx_seq_one_letter_code
_entity_poly.pdbx_strand_id
1 'polypeptide(L)'
;MAPKRKSSAKTENPEKKGRQEPGEEDNFHSTAEALRAAPAEKRIIRVDPNCPLSSNPGTQVHENYDCTLNQTNIRSNNNKFYVIQLLEDGSHFFCWNRWGRVGEVGQSKMNHFTCLEDAKKDFEKKFHDKTKNKWAEREHFVAHPGKYTLIEVQGEAETQEAVMKVDGGPAGPVVRQVRPCSLDPATQKLITNIFSKEMFKNAMTLMNLDVKKMPLGKLSKQQIARGFQALEALEGALKASADGNLSLEELSSHFYTVIPHNFGRSRPPPINSLELLQAKKDMLLVLADIELAQTLQAASGAEERVEEVPHPLDRDYQLLKCQLQLLDSGAPEYKVIQTYLEQTGSTYRCPALQHVWKVNREGEGDRFQAYSKLRNRRLLWHGTNVAVVAAILTSGLRIMPHSGGRVGKGIYFASENSKSANYVTAMRCGNHQVGYMFLGEVALGKEHHITMDDPSLKCPPFGFDSVIARGHTEPDPTQDIELELDGQRVAVPQGQPIPCSEFSSSHFSQSEYLIYQESQCRLRYLLEIHL
;
A
#
# COMPACT_ATOMS: atom_id res chain seq x y z
N MET A 1 -68.81 20.18 -25.92
CA MET A 1 -69.20 19.63 -24.59
C MET A 1 -69.29 18.12 -24.72
N ALA A 2 -68.80 17.40 -23.70
CA ALA A 2 -68.76 15.95 -23.40
C ALA A 2 -69.45 14.94 -24.37
N PRO A 3 -68.92 13.70 -24.44
CA PRO A 3 -69.24 12.72 -23.40
C PRO A 3 -68.06 11.90 -22.87
N LYS A 4 -68.19 11.51 -21.59
CA LYS A 4 -67.25 10.71 -20.79
C LYS A 4 -67.34 9.22 -21.13
N ARG A 5 -66.19 8.55 -21.18
CA ARG A 5 -66.04 7.09 -21.34
C ARG A 5 -65.99 6.35 -19.99
N LYS A 6 -66.53 5.14 -20.03
CA LYS A 6 -66.79 4.18 -18.94
C LYS A 6 -65.53 3.54 -18.35
N SER A 7 -65.67 3.21 -17.07
CA SER A 7 -64.86 2.30 -16.25
C SER A 7 -65.15 0.81 -16.51
N SER A 8 -64.16 -0.04 -16.31
CA SER A 8 -64.32 -1.39 -15.70
C SER A 8 -62.98 -1.92 -15.21
N ALA A 9 -63.06 -2.74 -14.17
CA ALA A 9 -62.01 -3.00 -13.19
C ALA A 9 -61.13 -4.23 -13.47
N LYS A 10 -59.90 -4.14 -12.93
CA LYS A 10 -59.01 -5.14 -12.33
C LYS A 10 -59.04 -6.61 -12.81
N THR A 11 -57.87 -7.06 -13.26
CA THR A 11 -57.27 -8.35 -12.85
C THR A 11 -55.76 -8.17 -12.65
N GLU A 12 -55.24 -8.74 -11.57
CA GLU A 12 -53.85 -8.63 -11.08
C GLU A 12 -52.84 -9.33 -11.99
N ASN A 13 -51.62 -8.80 -12.05
CA ASN A 13 -50.41 -9.55 -12.41
C ASN A 13 -49.21 -8.99 -11.62
N PRO A 14 -48.25 -9.85 -11.22
CA PRO A 14 -47.35 -9.58 -10.10
C PRO A 14 -46.17 -8.67 -10.49
N GLU A 15 -45.94 -7.66 -9.65
CA GLU A 15 -44.77 -6.78 -9.70
C GLU A 15 -43.49 -7.59 -9.52
N LYS A 16 -42.65 -7.64 -10.57
CA LYS A 16 -41.24 -7.93 -10.43
C LYS A 16 -40.61 -6.79 -9.63
N LYS A 17 -40.31 -7.06 -8.36
CA LYS A 17 -39.39 -6.26 -7.54
C LYS A 17 -38.06 -6.15 -8.29
N GLY A 18 -37.83 -5.00 -8.92
CA GLY A 18 -36.51 -4.55 -9.31
C GLY A 18 -35.68 -4.44 -8.03
N ARG A 19 -34.68 -5.31 -7.91
CA ARG A 19 -33.61 -5.17 -6.93
C ARG A 19 -32.82 -3.94 -7.36
N GLN A 20 -33.17 -2.78 -6.80
CA GLN A 20 -32.26 -1.64 -6.76
C GLN A 20 -31.04 -2.10 -5.97
N GLU A 21 -29.91 -2.18 -6.65
CA GLU A 21 -28.61 -2.23 -5.99
C GLU A 21 -28.44 -0.93 -5.19
N PRO A 22 -27.97 -0.98 -3.94
CA PRO A 22 -27.68 0.22 -3.18
C PRO A 22 -26.47 0.93 -3.82
N GLY A 23 -26.65 2.22 -4.13
CA GLY A 23 -25.64 3.05 -4.77
C GLY A 23 -24.40 3.29 -3.91
N GLU A 24 -23.23 3.01 -4.49
CA GLU A 24 -22.10 3.90 -4.82
C GLU A 24 -21.70 5.11 -3.94
N GLU A 25 -22.17 5.24 -2.70
CA GLU A 25 -21.55 6.10 -1.68
C GLU A 25 -20.99 5.24 -0.54
N ASP A 26 -19.85 4.54 -0.69
CA ASP A 26 -19.11 4.11 0.53
C ASP A 26 -17.69 3.50 0.46
N ASN A 27 -16.96 3.52 -0.66
CA ASN A 27 -15.65 2.81 -0.64
C ASN A 27 -14.58 3.52 0.21
N PHE A 28 -14.68 4.84 0.44
CA PHE A 28 -13.77 5.59 1.31
C PHE A 28 -13.86 5.17 2.77
N HIS A 29 -15.08 5.26 3.28
CA HIS A 29 -15.46 4.72 4.56
C HIS A 29 -15.08 3.25 4.63
N SER A 30 -15.41 2.41 3.64
CA SER A 30 -15.10 0.97 3.68
C SER A 30 -13.63 0.59 3.95
N THR A 31 -12.60 1.20 3.33
CA THR A 31 -11.20 0.85 3.69
C THR A 31 -10.77 1.45 5.03
N ALA A 32 -11.10 2.73 5.27
CA ALA A 32 -10.80 3.35 6.55
C ALA A 32 -11.59 2.72 7.71
N GLU A 33 -12.77 2.16 7.45
CA GLU A 33 -13.64 1.42 8.35
C GLU A 33 -13.19 -0.02 8.49
N ALA A 34 -12.73 -0.69 7.42
CA ALA A 34 -12.10 -2.01 7.53
C ALA A 34 -10.84 -1.94 8.39
N LEU A 35 -10.01 -0.90 8.20
CA LEU A 35 -8.84 -0.63 9.04
C LEU A 35 -9.22 -0.23 10.48
N ARG A 36 -10.33 0.49 10.68
CA ARG A 36 -10.85 0.86 12.02
C ARG A 36 -11.55 -0.29 12.75
N ALA A 37 -12.20 -1.19 12.01
CA ALA A 37 -12.92 -2.35 12.52
C ALA A 37 -12.00 -3.56 12.74
N ALA A 38 -10.77 -3.50 12.23
CA ALA A 38 -9.76 -4.50 12.51
C ALA A 38 -9.51 -4.57 14.04
N PRO A 39 -9.53 -5.78 14.64
CA PRO A 39 -9.29 -5.93 16.07
C PRO A 39 -7.90 -5.41 16.43
N ALA A 40 -7.80 -4.73 17.58
CA ALA A 40 -6.52 -4.30 18.11
C ALA A 40 -5.64 -5.53 18.40
N GLU A 41 -4.56 -5.69 17.63
CA GLU A 41 -3.64 -6.82 17.78
C GLU A 41 -2.81 -6.70 19.07
N LYS A 42 -2.38 -7.83 19.63
CA LYS A 42 -1.58 -7.87 20.87
C LYS A 42 -0.23 -7.15 20.65
N ARG A 43 -0.05 -6.02 21.33
CA ARG A 43 1.15 -5.18 21.27
C ARG A 43 2.32 -5.85 22.01
N ILE A 44 3.38 -6.23 21.30
CA ILE A 44 4.65 -6.64 21.93
C ILE A 44 5.44 -5.38 22.29
N ILE A 45 5.63 -5.10 23.58
CA ILE A 45 6.30 -3.88 24.00
C ILE A 45 7.76 -4.21 24.34
N ARG A 46 8.71 -3.58 23.63
CA ARG A 46 10.16 -3.74 23.87
C ARG A 46 10.74 -2.48 24.47
N VAL A 47 11.80 -2.65 25.25
CA VAL A 47 12.62 -1.54 25.74
C VAL A 47 13.18 -0.77 24.53
N ASP A 48 13.14 0.56 24.59
CA ASP A 48 13.74 1.43 23.57
C ASP A 48 15.21 1.04 23.39
N PRO A 49 15.67 0.70 22.17
CA PRO A 49 17.05 0.27 21.93
C PRO A 49 18.09 1.35 22.25
N ASN A 50 17.68 2.61 22.46
CA ASN A 50 18.56 3.69 22.92
C ASN A 50 18.63 3.79 24.44
N CYS A 51 17.86 2.98 25.17
CA CYS A 51 17.96 2.88 26.61
C CYS A 51 19.24 2.10 26.98
N PRO A 52 20.09 2.60 27.90
CA PRO A 52 21.27 1.88 28.35
C PRO A 52 20.98 0.50 28.95
N LEU A 53 19.74 0.27 29.42
CA LEU A 53 19.30 -1.00 30.00
C LEU A 53 18.70 -1.96 28.96
N SER A 54 18.64 -1.58 27.67
CA SER A 54 18.02 -2.38 26.61
C SER A 54 18.74 -3.71 26.33
N SER A 55 20.02 -3.83 26.66
CA SER A 55 20.79 -5.07 26.54
C SER A 55 20.66 -5.99 27.75
N ASN A 56 20.00 -5.56 28.83
CA ASN A 56 19.84 -6.36 30.03
C ASN A 56 18.65 -7.33 29.86
N PRO A 57 18.86 -8.66 29.95
CA PRO A 57 17.80 -9.64 29.76
C PRO A 57 16.68 -9.56 30.81
N GLY A 58 16.96 -9.03 32.00
CA GLY A 58 15.99 -8.86 33.08
C GLY A 58 15.15 -7.59 32.99
N THR A 59 15.53 -6.64 32.12
CA THR A 59 14.81 -5.38 31.98
C THR A 59 13.67 -5.54 30.97
N GLN A 60 12.46 -5.23 31.40
CA GLN A 60 11.28 -5.21 30.54
C GLN A 60 10.46 -3.94 30.73
N VAL A 61 9.56 -3.66 29.79
CA VAL A 61 8.57 -2.60 30.00
C VAL A 61 7.49 -3.11 30.94
N HIS A 62 7.13 -2.31 31.94
CA HIS A 62 6.10 -2.66 32.91
C HIS A 62 4.70 -2.52 32.28
N GLU A 63 3.95 -3.63 32.24
CA GLU A 63 2.60 -3.71 31.70
C GLU A 63 2.47 -3.03 30.32
N ASN A 64 1.65 -1.98 30.23
CA ASN A 64 1.39 -1.22 29.01
C ASN A 64 1.96 0.20 29.07
N TYR A 65 2.77 0.56 30.07
CA TYR A 65 3.34 1.88 30.30
C TYR A 65 4.45 2.22 29.27
N ASP A 66 4.04 2.32 28.01
CA ASP A 66 4.84 2.67 26.84
C ASP A 66 4.02 3.56 25.88
N CYS A 67 4.57 4.73 25.57
CA CYS A 67 3.97 5.59 24.56
C CYS A 67 5.01 6.29 23.69
N THR A 68 4.64 6.46 22.41
CA THR A 68 5.34 7.31 21.47
C THR A 68 4.40 8.43 21.07
N LEU A 69 4.88 9.66 21.21
CA LEU A 69 4.14 10.87 20.94
C LEU A 69 4.82 11.64 19.80
N ASN A 70 4.02 12.29 18.96
CA ASN A 70 4.52 13.13 17.88
C ASN A 70 3.86 14.51 17.89
N GLN A 71 4.58 15.51 17.39
CA GLN A 71 4.08 16.87 17.23
C GLN A 71 4.76 17.53 16.03
N THR A 72 3.96 17.95 15.08
CA THR A 72 4.40 18.81 13.98
C THR A 72 3.67 20.16 14.03
N ASN A 73 4.43 21.24 13.85
CA ASN A 73 3.92 22.58 13.60
C ASN A 73 4.82 23.23 12.55
N ILE A 74 4.25 23.39 11.35
CA ILE A 74 4.95 23.90 10.18
C ILE A 74 5.42 25.34 10.39
N ARG A 75 4.60 26.23 10.97
CA ARG A 75 4.96 27.64 11.20
C ARG A 75 6.21 27.81 12.06
N SER A 76 6.32 27.02 13.12
CA SER A 76 7.47 27.07 14.03
C SER A 76 8.61 26.12 13.66
N ASN A 77 8.56 25.46 12.49
CA ASN A 77 9.48 24.39 12.08
C ASN A 77 9.70 23.34 13.20
N ASN A 78 8.62 23.01 13.91
CA ASN A 78 8.63 21.94 14.90
C ASN A 78 8.22 20.64 14.22
N ASN A 79 9.05 19.62 14.35
CA ASN A 79 8.72 18.25 13.96
C ASN A 79 9.40 17.33 14.97
N LYS A 80 8.69 17.00 16.05
CA LYS A 80 9.28 16.51 17.31
C LYS A 80 8.59 15.24 17.77
N PHE A 81 9.40 14.29 18.26
CA PHE A 81 8.90 13.10 18.93
C PHE A 81 9.18 13.13 20.43
N TYR A 82 8.42 12.33 21.18
CA TYR A 82 8.67 12.03 22.59
C TYR A 82 8.32 10.57 22.88
N VAL A 83 9.24 9.81 23.47
CA VAL A 83 9.05 8.43 23.92
C VAL A 83 9.06 8.44 25.45
N ILE A 84 8.12 7.72 26.08
CA ILE A 84 8.02 7.53 27.52
C ILE A 84 7.84 6.03 27.77
N GLN A 85 8.71 5.43 28.58
CA GLN A 85 8.62 4.03 29.01
C GLN A 85 8.83 3.92 30.51
N LEU A 86 8.01 3.08 31.16
CA LEU A 86 8.28 2.59 32.51
C LEU A 86 8.91 1.20 32.41
N LEU A 87 10.15 1.07 32.88
CA LEU A 87 10.92 -0.16 32.86
C LEU A 87 10.95 -0.79 34.25
N GLU A 88 11.00 -2.10 34.30
CA GLU A 88 11.14 -2.92 35.51
C GLU A 88 12.35 -3.85 35.35
N ASP A 89 13.22 -3.87 36.36
CA ASP A 89 14.38 -4.76 36.47
C ASP A 89 14.46 -5.26 37.93
N GLY A 90 13.89 -6.43 38.17
CA GLY A 90 13.71 -6.98 39.52
C GLY A 90 12.89 -6.05 40.42
N SER A 91 13.48 -5.55 41.50
CA SER A 91 12.84 -4.61 42.44
C SER A 91 13.08 -3.13 42.10
N HIS A 92 13.64 -2.82 40.94
CA HIS A 92 13.96 -1.47 40.51
C HIS A 92 13.10 -1.05 39.32
N PHE A 93 12.64 0.21 39.35
CA PHE A 93 11.80 0.78 38.32
C PHE A 93 12.46 2.01 37.71
N PHE A 94 12.34 2.18 36.39
CA PHE A 94 12.96 3.30 35.69
C PHE A 94 11.98 3.98 34.74
N CYS A 95 11.81 5.30 34.85
CA CYS A 95 11.11 6.08 33.83
C CYS A 95 12.10 6.57 32.78
N TRP A 96 12.09 5.94 31.61
CA TRP A 96 12.87 6.31 30.44
C TRP A 96 12.11 7.31 29.58
N ASN A 97 12.73 8.45 29.30
CA ASN A 97 12.22 9.47 28.40
C ASN A 97 13.23 9.74 27.29
N ARG A 98 12.78 9.81 26.03
CA ARG A 98 13.62 10.22 24.90
C ARG A 98 12.87 11.14 23.96
N TRP A 99 13.48 12.26 23.56
CA TRP A 99 12.83 13.26 22.73
C TRP A 99 13.80 13.94 21.78
N GLY A 100 13.28 14.45 20.68
CA GLY A 100 14.13 15.12 19.69
C GLY A 100 13.35 15.47 18.44
N ARG A 101 14.10 15.84 17.40
CA ARG A 101 13.55 16.03 16.06
C ARG A 101 13.31 14.69 15.40
N VAL A 102 12.18 14.54 14.70
CA VAL A 102 11.85 13.32 13.93
C VAL A 102 12.97 13.04 12.92
N GLY A 103 13.40 11.77 12.82
CA GLY A 103 14.58 11.32 12.07
C GLY A 103 15.89 11.28 12.88
N GLU A 104 16.01 12.03 13.97
CA GLU A 104 17.20 12.10 14.82
C GLU A 104 17.07 11.20 16.07
N VAL A 105 18.20 10.87 16.72
CA VAL A 105 18.21 10.04 17.94
C VAL A 105 17.58 10.78 19.13
N GLY A 106 17.84 12.10 19.22
CA GLY A 106 17.35 12.97 20.28
C GLY A 106 18.20 12.93 21.56
N GLN A 107 17.67 13.58 22.60
CA GLN A 107 18.17 13.54 23.98
C GLN A 107 17.34 12.56 24.80
N SER A 108 17.90 12.07 25.90
CA SER A 108 17.21 11.16 26.80
C SER A 108 17.40 11.54 28.28
N LYS A 109 16.52 11.01 29.13
CA LYS A 109 16.59 11.10 30.57
C LYS A 109 16.00 9.85 31.20
N MET A 110 16.68 9.33 32.21
CA MET A 110 16.23 8.18 33.00
C MET A 110 16.08 8.59 34.46
N ASN A 111 14.92 8.33 35.05
CA ASN A 111 14.68 8.50 36.48
C ASN A 111 14.60 7.10 37.12
N HIS A 112 15.22 6.91 38.28
CA HIS A 112 15.19 5.65 39.03
C HIS A 112 14.23 5.75 40.21
N PHE A 113 13.54 4.64 40.50
CA PHE A 113 12.60 4.49 41.61
C PHE A 113 12.74 3.10 42.23
N THR A 114 12.48 3.00 43.52
CA THR A 114 12.36 1.74 44.27
C THR A 114 10.89 1.38 44.59
N CYS A 115 9.96 2.30 44.33
CA CYS A 115 8.53 2.14 44.52
C CYS A 115 7.82 2.21 43.16
N LEU A 116 7.07 1.16 42.80
CA LEU A 116 6.33 1.09 41.53
C LEU A 116 5.33 2.24 41.39
N GLU A 117 4.59 2.56 42.46
CA GLU A 117 3.55 3.59 42.44
C GLU A 117 4.12 4.99 42.17
N ASP A 118 5.31 5.28 42.68
CA ASP A 118 5.96 6.57 42.40
C ASP A 118 6.48 6.64 40.96
N ALA A 119 6.95 5.52 40.42
CA ALA A 119 7.35 5.42 39.02
C ALA A 119 6.14 5.57 38.08
N LYS A 120 5.00 4.93 38.38
CA LYS A 120 3.73 5.11 37.65
C LYS A 120 3.29 6.57 37.67
N LYS A 121 3.35 7.24 38.83
CA LYS A 121 3.03 8.68 38.93
C LYS A 121 3.96 9.57 38.10
N ASP A 122 5.27 9.29 38.05
CA ASP A 122 6.20 10.06 37.21
C ASP A 122 5.89 9.90 35.72
N PHE A 123 5.62 8.66 35.28
CA PHE A 123 5.17 8.37 33.92
C PHE A 123 3.89 9.13 33.57
N GLU A 124 2.85 8.99 34.39
CA GLU A 124 1.53 9.58 34.12
C GLU A 124 1.56 11.11 34.14
N LYS A 125 2.33 11.69 35.08
CA LYS A 125 2.60 13.12 35.10
C LYS A 125 3.30 13.57 33.82
N LYS A 126 4.32 12.84 33.36
CA LYS A 126 5.03 13.18 32.13
C LYS A 126 4.10 13.09 30.91
N PHE A 127 3.30 12.04 30.81
CA PHE A 127 2.31 11.88 29.76
C PHE A 127 1.35 13.08 29.73
N HIS A 128 0.73 13.39 30.87
CA HIS A 128 -0.21 14.51 30.99
C HIS A 128 0.44 15.87 30.68
N ASP A 129 1.67 16.12 31.11
CA ASP A 129 2.40 17.37 30.80
C ASP A 129 2.53 17.58 29.28
N LYS A 130 2.79 16.50 28.54
CA LYS A 130 3.04 16.50 27.09
C LYS A 130 1.78 16.46 26.24
N THR A 131 0.73 15.80 26.72
CA THR A 131 -0.49 15.53 25.93
C THR A 131 -1.73 16.27 26.44
N LYS A 132 -1.75 16.71 27.71
CA LYS A 132 -2.95 17.17 28.42
C LYS A 132 -4.06 16.11 28.60
N ASN A 133 -3.75 14.85 28.34
CA ASN A 133 -4.64 13.71 28.55
C ASN A 133 -4.20 12.92 29.79
N LYS A 134 -5.12 12.24 30.46
CA LYS A 134 -4.78 11.27 31.51
C LYS A 134 -4.40 9.93 30.88
N TRP A 135 -3.42 9.24 31.46
CA TRP A 135 -2.98 7.94 30.95
C TRP A 135 -4.07 6.86 30.99
N ALA A 136 -4.90 6.86 32.04
CA ALA A 136 -6.02 5.94 32.17
C ALA A 136 -7.09 6.11 31.08
N GLU A 137 -7.22 7.32 30.53
CA GLU A 137 -8.24 7.68 29.52
C GLU A 137 -7.65 7.69 28.09
N ARG A 138 -6.44 7.13 27.88
CA ARG A 138 -5.70 7.20 26.61
C ARG A 138 -6.42 6.60 25.40
N GLU A 139 -7.39 5.71 25.61
CA GLU A 139 -8.22 5.16 24.53
C GLU A 139 -9.17 6.22 23.94
N HIS A 140 -9.51 7.25 24.71
CA HIS A 140 -10.32 8.40 24.30
C HIS A 140 -9.45 9.65 24.10
N PHE A 141 -8.26 9.48 23.53
CA PHE A 141 -7.27 10.56 23.38
C PHE A 141 -7.83 11.76 22.59
N VAL A 142 -7.68 12.96 23.15
CA VAL A 142 -8.03 14.23 22.49
C VAL A 142 -6.77 15.03 22.16
N ALA A 143 -6.59 15.38 20.89
CA ALA A 143 -5.49 16.24 20.49
C ALA A 143 -5.72 17.68 20.95
N HIS A 144 -4.70 18.30 21.55
CA HIS A 144 -4.75 19.69 22.00
C HIS A 144 -3.76 20.58 21.22
N PRO A 145 -4.14 21.83 20.87
CA PRO A 145 -3.24 22.76 20.20
C PRO A 145 -1.91 22.93 20.95
N GLY A 146 -0.79 22.85 20.22
CA GLY A 146 0.55 23.00 20.79
C GLY A 146 0.99 21.87 21.71
N LYS A 147 0.25 20.75 21.78
CA LYS A 147 0.63 19.54 22.53
C LYS A 147 0.96 18.36 21.61
N TYR A 148 1.58 17.33 22.18
CA TYR A 148 1.90 16.12 21.45
C TYR A 148 0.66 15.24 21.28
N THR A 149 0.59 14.50 20.19
CA THR A 149 -0.44 13.51 19.88
C THR A 149 0.13 12.10 20.08
N LEU A 150 -0.68 11.19 20.64
CA LEU A 150 -0.32 9.78 20.76
C LEU A 150 -0.30 9.10 19.38
N ILE A 151 0.79 8.40 19.09
CA ILE A 151 0.96 7.55 17.92
C ILE A 151 0.92 6.11 18.39
N GLU A 152 0.06 5.31 17.77
CA GLU A 152 0.00 3.89 18.02
C GLU A 152 1.17 3.21 17.34
N VAL A 153 1.91 2.45 18.14
CA VAL A 153 3.16 1.84 17.74
C VAL A 153 3.05 0.37 18.14
N GLN A 154 2.79 -0.50 17.15
CA GLN A 154 2.80 -1.95 17.36
C GLN A 154 4.23 -2.45 17.63
N GLY A 155 4.37 -3.64 18.19
CA GLY A 155 5.67 -4.26 18.44
C GLY A 155 6.12 -5.11 17.28
N GLU A 156 7.43 -5.18 17.01
CA GLU A 156 7.95 -6.21 16.11
C GLU A 156 7.73 -7.59 16.75
N ALA A 157 6.89 -8.42 16.11
CA ALA A 157 6.97 -9.85 16.30
C ALA A 157 8.27 -10.32 15.66
N GLU A 158 9.22 -10.78 16.47
CA GLU A 158 10.31 -11.59 15.94
C GLU A 158 9.68 -12.88 15.42
N THR A 159 9.61 -13.02 14.11
CA THR A 159 9.82 -14.33 13.51
C THR A 159 11.20 -14.76 13.98
N GLN A 160 11.25 -15.71 14.92
CA GLN A 160 12.48 -16.41 15.24
C GLN A 160 13.01 -16.99 13.92
N GLU A 161 13.99 -16.34 13.31
CA GLU A 161 14.93 -17.05 12.46
C GLU A 161 15.58 -18.08 13.38
N ALA A 162 15.18 -19.33 13.23
CA ALA A 162 15.81 -20.45 13.92
C ALA A 162 17.25 -20.56 13.41
N VAL A 163 18.15 -19.73 13.94
CA VAL A 163 19.58 -19.91 13.80
C VAL A 163 19.92 -21.15 14.64
N MET A 164 19.98 -22.31 13.98
CA MET A 164 20.46 -23.55 14.58
C MET A 164 21.89 -23.33 15.10
N LYS A 165 22.03 -23.15 16.41
CA LYS A 165 23.29 -23.40 17.12
C LYS A 165 23.25 -24.82 17.66
N VAL A 166 24.20 -25.62 17.21
CA VAL A 166 24.50 -26.96 17.74
C VAL A 166 25.41 -26.77 18.96
N ASP A 167 24.97 -27.16 20.15
CA ASP A 167 25.69 -28.09 21.05
C ASP A 167 25.01 -28.25 22.43
N GLY A 168 24.63 -29.51 22.73
CA GLY A 168 24.78 -30.20 24.02
C GLY A 168 23.99 -29.79 25.27
N GLY A 169 22.91 -30.53 25.61
CA GLY A 169 22.35 -30.61 26.98
C GLY A 169 20.92 -31.16 27.08
N PRO A 170 20.54 -31.93 28.13
CA PRO A 170 19.44 -32.91 28.08
C PRO A 170 18.06 -32.31 28.40
N ALA A 171 17.50 -31.60 27.44
CA ALA A 171 16.06 -31.42 27.28
C ALA A 171 15.85 -31.11 25.79
N GLY A 172 15.70 -32.17 24.98
CA GLY A 172 15.74 -32.06 23.52
C GLY A 172 14.67 -31.10 22.97
N PRO A 173 15.04 -30.06 22.21
CA PRO A 173 14.06 -29.28 21.46
C PRO A 173 13.41 -30.19 20.41
N VAL A 174 12.10 -30.08 20.22
CA VAL A 174 11.42 -30.73 19.09
C VAL A 174 12.04 -30.19 17.81
N VAL A 175 12.91 -30.98 17.17
CA VAL A 175 13.51 -30.64 15.88
C VAL A 175 12.40 -30.71 14.85
N ARG A 176 11.78 -29.57 14.53
CA ARG A 176 10.89 -29.45 13.37
C ARG A 176 11.74 -29.66 12.12
N GLN A 177 11.50 -30.74 11.37
CA GLN A 177 12.21 -30.93 10.10
C GLN A 177 11.64 -29.96 9.07
N VAL A 178 12.51 -29.15 8.46
CA VAL A 178 12.13 -28.21 7.39
C VAL A 178 12.29 -28.92 6.06
N ARG A 179 11.22 -28.96 5.25
CA ARG A 179 11.27 -29.53 3.91
C ARG A 179 12.14 -28.70 2.97
N PRO A 180 12.79 -29.30 1.94
CA PRO A 180 13.45 -28.55 0.88
C PRO A 180 12.47 -27.61 0.16
N CYS A 181 12.95 -26.45 -0.28
CA CYS A 181 12.12 -25.50 -1.01
C CYS A 181 11.65 -26.07 -2.35
N SER A 182 10.36 -25.95 -2.64
CA SER A 182 9.77 -26.43 -3.90
C SER A 182 9.88 -25.45 -5.07
N LEU A 183 10.19 -24.19 -4.79
CA LEU A 183 10.25 -23.11 -5.78
C LEU A 183 11.56 -23.14 -6.59
N ASP A 184 11.50 -22.75 -7.86
CA ASP A 184 12.68 -22.53 -8.68
C ASP A 184 13.52 -21.32 -8.18
N PRO A 185 14.81 -21.22 -8.52
CA PRO A 185 15.69 -20.17 -7.99
C PRO A 185 15.22 -18.74 -8.28
N ALA A 186 14.62 -18.48 -9.45
CA ALA A 186 14.14 -17.14 -9.79
C ALA A 186 12.93 -16.78 -8.94
N THR A 187 12.01 -17.73 -8.75
CA THR A 187 10.85 -17.54 -7.87
C THR A 187 11.27 -17.41 -6.41
N GLN A 188 12.27 -18.17 -5.93
CA GLN A 188 12.82 -17.99 -4.57
C GLN A 188 13.36 -16.56 -4.36
N LYS A 189 14.08 -16.02 -5.35
CA LYS A 189 14.58 -14.64 -5.33
C LYS A 189 13.43 -13.63 -5.32
N LEU A 190 12.41 -13.82 -6.18
CA LEU A 190 11.21 -12.97 -6.20
C LEU A 190 10.53 -12.92 -4.83
N ILE A 191 10.25 -14.07 -4.22
CA ILE A 191 9.60 -14.15 -2.90
C ILE A 191 10.45 -13.50 -1.82
N THR A 192 11.76 -13.75 -1.83
CA THR A 192 12.70 -13.07 -0.91
C THR A 192 12.64 -11.54 -1.07
N ASN A 193 12.56 -11.05 -2.31
CA ASN A 193 12.56 -9.62 -2.61
C ASN A 193 11.28 -8.93 -2.13
N ILE A 194 10.10 -9.46 -2.51
CA ILE A 194 8.81 -8.82 -2.26
C ILE A 194 8.37 -8.89 -0.79
N PHE A 195 9.02 -9.75 -0.01
CA PHE A 195 8.82 -9.87 1.44
C PHE A 195 10.00 -9.37 2.27
N SER A 196 10.98 -8.71 1.64
CA SER A 196 12.18 -8.20 2.33
C SER A 196 11.85 -7.02 3.25
N LYS A 197 12.18 -7.18 4.54
CA LYS A 197 12.12 -6.09 5.53
C LYS A 197 13.01 -4.91 5.15
N GLU A 198 14.15 -5.15 4.50
CA GLU A 198 15.02 -4.06 4.05
C GLU A 198 14.40 -3.30 2.88
N MET A 199 13.80 -4.02 1.92
CA MET A 199 13.08 -3.41 0.80
C MET A 199 11.96 -2.48 1.28
N PHE A 200 11.12 -2.94 2.21
CA PHE A 200 10.05 -2.10 2.74
C PHE A 200 10.58 -0.88 3.51
N LYS A 201 11.65 -1.03 4.32
CA LYS A 201 12.31 0.10 4.99
C LYS A 201 12.85 1.13 3.98
N ASN A 202 13.44 0.66 2.88
CA ASN A 202 13.94 1.52 1.83
C ASN A 202 12.81 2.27 1.11
N ALA A 203 11.72 1.58 0.76
CA ALA A 203 10.53 2.20 0.15
C ALA A 203 9.92 3.28 1.04
N MET A 204 9.76 3.02 2.35
CA MET A 204 9.28 4.01 3.31
C MET A 204 10.23 5.21 3.43
N THR A 205 11.54 4.98 3.39
CA THR A 205 12.55 6.05 3.46
C THR A 205 12.47 6.97 2.24
N LEU A 206 12.29 6.43 1.03
CA LEU A 206 12.10 7.22 -0.20
C LEU A 206 10.85 8.11 -0.13
N MET A 207 9.84 7.70 0.63
CA MET A 207 8.62 8.49 0.90
C MET A 207 8.80 9.54 2.01
N ASN A 208 10.03 9.72 2.52
CA ASN A 208 10.40 10.59 3.64
C ASN A 208 9.73 10.23 4.96
N LEU A 209 9.46 8.93 5.20
CA LEU A 209 8.90 8.47 6.46
C LEU A 209 10.00 8.18 7.49
N ASP A 210 9.71 8.40 8.77
CA ASP A 210 10.64 8.05 9.85
C ASP A 210 10.55 6.55 10.18
N VAL A 211 11.30 5.73 9.45
CA VAL A 211 11.39 4.28 9.66
C VAL A 211 11.96 3.87 11.01
N LYS A 212 12.66 4.76 11.74
CA LYS A 212 13.16 4.46 13.09
C LYS A 212 12.05 4.54 14.13
N LYS A 213 11.07 5.42 13.90
CA LYS A 213 9.92 5.63 14.79
C LYS A 213 8.70 4.84 14.36
N MET A 214 8.58 4.57 13.06
CA MET A 214 7.64 3.63 12.47
C MET A 214 8.40 2.45 11.81
N PRO A 215 9.08 1.58 12.58
CA PRO A 215 9.54 0.30 12.03
C PRO A 215 8.35 -0.48 11.47
N LEU A 216 8.61 -1.37 10.52
CA LEU A 216 7.58 -2.09 9.75
C LEU A 216 6.53 -2.79 10.60
N GLY A 217 6.94 -3.39 11.72
CA GLY A 217 6.02 -4.03 12.67
C GLY A 217 5.28 -3.07 13.60
N LYS A 218 5.31 -1.75 13.35
CA LYS A 218 4.78 -0.73 14.26
C LYS A 218 3.66 0.13 13.67
N LEU A 219 3.39 0.03 12.36
CA LEU A 219 2.37 0.84 11.70
C LEU A 219 0.99 0.19 11.88
N SER A 220 0.14 0.74 12.74
CA SER A 220 -1.22 0.20 12.93
C SER A 220 -2.14 0.58 11.77
N LYS A 221 -3.04 -0.33 11.40
CA LYS A 221 -4.18 -0.07 10.50
C LYS A 221 -4.92 1.22 10.87
N GLN A 222 -5.13 1.43 12.16
CA GLN A 222 -5.77 2.62 12.72
C GLN A 222 -4.96 3.91 12.47
N GLN A 223 -3.62 3.85 12.55
CA GLN A 223 -2.76 5.00 12.24
C GLN A 223 -2.85 5.40 10.77
N ILE A 224 -2.85 4.42 9.85
CA ILE A 224 -3.02 4.65 8.41
C ILE A 224 -4.41 5.25 8.14
N ALA A 225 -5.46 4.72 8.76
CA ALA A 225 -6.82 5.24 8.64
C ALA A 225 -6.94 6.71 9.10
N ARG A 226 -6.30 7.06 10.22
CA ARG A 226 -6.21 8.46 10.67
C ARG A 226 -5.42 9.34 9.70
N GLY A 227 -4.40 8.78 9.06
CA GLY A 227 -3.65 9.46 7.99
C GLY A 227 -4.55 9.83 6.82
N PHE A 228 -5.40 8.90 6.38
CA PHE A 228 -6.38 9.17 5.32
C PHE A 228 -7.35 10.27 5.69
N GLN A 229 -7.95 10.22 6.89
CA GLN A 229 -8.84 11.28 7.39
C GLN A 229 -8.20 12.67 7.37
N ALA A 230 -6.92 12.76 7.74
CA ALA A 230 -6.18 14.02 7.69
C ALA A 230 -5.99 14.54 6.24
N LEU A 231 -5.78 13.64 5.28
CA LEU A 231 -5.69 14.01 3.85
C LEU A 231 -7.05 14.40 3.26
N GLU A 232 -8.16 13.82 3.74
CA GLU A 232 -9.49 14.26 3.31
C GLU A 232 -9.86 15.65 3.80
N ALA A 233 -9.51 15.96 5.05
CA ALA A 233 -9.69 17.31 5.57
C ALA A 233 -8.88 18.32 4.74
N LEU A 234 -7.66 17.96 4.32
CA LEU A 234 -6.85 18.74 3.38
C LEU A 234 -7.51 18.87 2.01
N GLU A 235 -8.07 17.80 1.46
CA GLU A 235 -8.77 17.83 0.18
C GLU A 235 -9.99 18.75 0.21
N GLY A 236 -10.80 18.67 1.27
CA GLY A 236 -11.95 19.54 1.48
C GLY A 236 -11.52 21.01 1.56
N ALA A 237 -10.45 21.31 2.30
CA ALA A 237 -9.90 22.65 2.42
C ALA A 237 -9.30 23.19 1.10
N LEU A 238 -8.70 22.33 0.27
CA LEU A 238 -8.18 22.70 -1.05
C LEU A 238 -9.28 23.01 -2.07
N LYS A 239 -10.44 22.33 -1.96
CA LYS A 239 -11.59 22.52 -2.85
C LYS A 239 -12.48 23.69 -2.43
N ALA A 240 -12.48 24.06 -1.15
CA ALA A 240 -13.21 25.23 -0.66
C ALA A 240 -12.56 26.54 -1.15
N SER A 241 -13.36 27.51 -1.61
CA SER A 241 -12.88 28.88 -1.82
C SER A 241 -12.38 29.48 -0.51
N ALA A 242 -11.46 30.46 -0.60
CA ALA A 242 -10.58 30.99 0.46
C ALA A 242 -11.21 31.48 1.79
N ASP A 243 -12.50 31.27 2.04
CA ASP A 243 -13.25 31.68 3.23
C ASP A 243 -13.27 30.61 4.35
N GLY A 244 -12.53 29.51 4.23
CA GLY A 244 -12.44 28.43 5.21
C GLY A 244 -11.42 28.69 6.34
N ASN A 245 -11.90 28.82 7.58
CA ASN A 245 -11.20 29.18 8.83
C ASN A 245 -9.99 28.30 9.28
N LEU A 246 -9.54 27.30 8.53
CA LEU A 246 -8.37 26.47 8.91
C LEU A 246 -7.28 26.59 7.84
N SER A 247 -6.08 26.98 8.25
CA SER A 247 -4.98 27.13 7.31
C SER A 247 -4.52 25.76 6.80
N LEU A 248 -4.25 25.64 5.50
CA LEU A 248 -3.65 24.43 4.90
C LEU A 248 -2.38 23.98 5.64
N GLU A 249 -1.64 24.92 6.23
CA GLU A 249 -0.49 24.64 7.09
C GLU A 249 -0.86 23.89 8.39
N GLU A 250 -1.99 24.20 9.02
CA GLU A 250 -2.46 23.50 10.24
C GLU A 250 -2.91 22.09 9.92
N LEU A 251 -3.67 21.90 8.84
CA LEU A 251 -4.07 20.58 8.37
C LEU A 251 -2.87 19.74 7.92
N SER A 252 -1.89 20.36 7.25
CA SER A 252 -0.62 19.70 6.91
C SER A 252 0.18 19.34 8.15
N SER A 253 0.21 20.21 9.16
CA SER A 253 0.83 19.93 10.46
C SER A 253 0.15 18.77 11.17
N HIS A 254 -1.18 18.68 11.09
CA HIS A 254 -1.95 17.56 11.63
C HIS A 254 -1.59 16.26 10.91
N PHE A 255 -1.57 16.26 9.58
CA PHE A 255 -1.16 15.09 8.80
C PHE A 255 0.25 14.60 9.17
N TYR A 256 1.26 15.48 9.24
CA TYR A 256 2.62 15.07 9.64
C TYR A 256 2.75 14.70 11.12
N THR A 257 1.83 15.17 11.95
CA THR A 257 1.72 14.72 13.34
C THR A 257 1.22 13.28 13.38
N VAL A 258 0.20 12.94 12.59
CA VAL A 258 -0.34 11.58 12.49
C VAL A 258 0.62 10.65 11.75
N ILE A 259 1.26 11.09 10.68
CA ILE A 259 2.19 10.27 9.89
C ILE A 259 3.58 10.89 10.00
N PRO A 260 4.42 10.43 10.95
CA PRO A 260 5.77 10.94 11.15
C PRO A 260 6.63 10.93 9.89
N HIS A 261 6.97 12.12 9.40
CA HIS A 261 7.89 12.31 8.28
C HIS A 261 9.24 12.85 8.75
N ASN A 262 10.31 12.41 8.11
CA ASN A 262 11.65 12.93 8.30
C ASN A 262 11.97 13.95 7.19
N PHE A 263 12.03 15.24 7.57
CA PHE A 263 12.40 16.33 6.67
C PHE A 263 13.82 16.86 6.92
N GLY A 264 14.66 16.10 7.63
CA GLY A 264 15.93 16.61 8.15
C GLY A 264 15.69 17.89 8.95
N ARG A 265 16.57 18.89 8.84
CA ARG A 265 16.43 20.20 9.53
C ARG A 265 15.52 21.21 8.79
N SER A 266 14.99 20.84 7.63
CA SER A 266 14.12 21.69 6.82
C SER A 266 12.71 21.78 7.39
N ARG A 267 12.04 22.90 7.10
CA ARG A 267 10.61 23.07 7.42
C ARG A 267 9.79 22.03 6.65
N PRO A 268 8.85 21.30 7.29
CA PRO A 268 7.94 20.43 6.56
C PRO A 268 7.14 21.24 5.52
N PRO A 269 7.00 20.77 4.28
CA PRO A 269 6.31 21.51 3.23
C PRO A 269 4.79 21.49 3.46
N PRO A 270 4.06 22.60 3.27
CA PRO A 270 2.60 22.57 3.30
C PRO A 270 2.04 21.78 2.12
N ILE A 271 1.02 20.96 2.36
CA ILE A 271 0.25 20.25 1.33
C ILE A 271 -0.78 21.24 0.78
N ASN A 272 -0.39 21.94 -0.29
CA ASN A 272 -1.15 23.08 -0.84
C ASN A 272 -1.51 22.93 -2.32
N SER A 273 -1.29 21.76 -2.92
CA SER A 273 -1.70 21.44 -4.29
C SER A 273 -2.35 20.06 -4.34
N LEU A 274 -3.21 19.85 -5.35
CA LEU A 274 -3.84 18.56 -5.60
C LEU A 274 -2.79 17.48 -5.93
N GLU A 275 -1.71 17.85 -6.60
CA GLU A 275 -0.59 16.97 -6.93
C GLU A 275 0.11 16.45 -5.66
N LEU A 276 0.44 17.36 -4.73
CA LEU A 276 1.11 16.97 -3.49
C LEU A 276 0.17 16.18 -2.57
N LEU A 277 -1.12 16.52 -2.56
CA LEU A 277 -2.15 15.74 -1.87
C LEU A 277 -2.22 14.32 -2.43
N GLN A 278 -2.27 14.16 -3.76
CA GLN A 278 -2.33 12.84 -4.40
C GLN A 278 -1.07 12.04 -4.10
N ALA A 279 0.12 12.64 -4.18
CA ALA A 279 1.36 11.97 -3.81
C ALA A 279 1.36 11.46 -2.36
N LYS A 280 0.70 12.16 -1.42
CA LYS A 280 0.54 11.70 -0.03
C LYS A 280 -0.52 10.62 0.13
N LYS A 281 -1.58 10.63 -0.68
CA LYS A 281 -2.56 9.54 -0.75
C LYS A 281 -1.88 8.27 -1.26
N ASP A 282 -1.14 8.35 -2.36
CA ASP A 282 -0.40 7.24 -2.95
C ASP A 282 0.60 6.64 -1.96
N MET A 283 1.29 7.50 -1.19
CA MET A 283 2.17 7.06 -0.10
C MET A 283 1.43 6.24 0.97
N LEU A 284 0.26 6.68 1.43
CA LEU A 284 -0.54 5.92 2.41
C LEU A 284 -1.06 4.60 1.85
N LEU A 285 -1.35 4.55 0.55
CA LEU A 285 -1.75 3.31 -0.12
C LEU A 285 -0.60 2.29 -0.12
N VAL A 286 0.62 2.73 -0.45
CA VAL A 286 1.80 1.85 -0.36
C VAL A 286 2.02 1.39 1.09
N LEU A 287 1.85 2.28 2.07
CA LEU A 287 1.93 1.90 3.48
C LEU A 287 0.90 0.84 3.90
N ALA A 288 -0.34 0.95 3.44
CA ALA A 288 -1.37 -0.04 3.71
C ALA A 288 -1.01 -1.41 3.12
N ASP A 289 -0.37 -1.42 1.95
CA ASP A 289 0.06 -2.65 1.28
C ASP A 289 1.28 -3.30 1.95
N ILE A 290 2.20 -2.49 2.47
CA ILE A 290 3.29 -2.96 3.33
C ILE A 290 2.73 -3.60 4.59
N GLU A 291 1.75 -2.95 5.25
CA GLU A 291 1.10 -3.46 6.45
C GLU A 291 0.42 -4.81 6.16
N LEU A 292 -0.35 -4.90 5.07
CA LEU A 292 -0.97 -6.15 4.63
C LEU A 292 0.07 -7.26 4.43
N ALA A 293 1.18 -6.96 3.74
CA ALA A 293 2.25 -7.95 3.52
C ALA A 293 2.87 -8.43 4.83
N GLN A 294 3.05 -7.55 5.82
CA GLN A 294 3.53 -7.93 7.15
C GLN A 294 2.51 -8.78 7.92
N THR A 295 1.22 -8.44 7.88
CA THR A 295 0.17 -9.24 8.52
C THR A 295 0.11 -10.65 7.92
N LEU A 296 0.23 -10.77 6.59
CA LEU A 296 0.28 -12.07 5.90
C LEU A 296 1.41 -12.93 6.44
N GLN A 297 2.63 -12.39 6.54
CA GLN A 297 3.78 -13.12 7.08
C GLN A 297 3.59 -13.52 8.54
N ALA A 298 3.01 -12.65 9.37
CA ALA A 298 2.82 -12.92 10.80
C ALA A 298 1.80 -14.05 11.07
N ALA A 299 0.73 -14.15 10.28
CA ALA A 299 -0.30 -15.19 10.43
C ALA A 299 0.26 -16.61 10.27
N SER A 300 1.35 -16.76 9.51
CA SER A 300 2.00 -18.05 9.21
C SER A 300 2.89 -18.61 10.34
N GLY A 301 3.08 -17.85 11.43
CA GLY A 301 3.82 -18.28 12.63
C GLY A 301 2.98 -19.08 13.63
N ALA A 302 1.66 -19.18 13.41
CA ALA A 302 0.71 -19.77 14.36
C ALA A 302 0.42 -21.27 14.12
N GLU A 303 1.21 -21.96 13.28
CA GLU A 303 0.98 -23.37 12.99
C GLU A 303 1.36 -24.26 14.19
N GLU A 304 0.33 -24.95 14.69
CA GLU A 304 0.34 -25.96 15.74
C GLU A 304 1.34 -27.09 15.44
N ARG A 305 1.60 -27.91 16.46
CA ARG A 305 2.52 -29.06 16.53
C ARG A 305 2.48 -29.99 15.29
N VAL A 306 3.16 -29.63 14.21
CA VAL A 306 3.51 -30.53 13.09
C VAL A 306 5.01 -30.87 13.17
N GLU A 307 5.36 -32.14 12.98
CA GLU A 307 6.75 -32.64 13.01
C GLU A 307 7.58 -32.14 11.82
N GLU A 308 6.94 -31.89 10.67
CA GLU A 308 7.54 -31.30 9.48
C GLU A 308 6.87 -29.97 9.12
N VAL A 309 7.67 -28.94 8.86
CA VAL A 309 7.20 -27.64 8.41
C VAL A 309 7.67 -27.34 6.98
N PRO A 310 6.86 -26.65 6.15
CA PRO A 310 7.30 -26.19 4.83
C PRO A 310 8.53 -25.28 4.91
N HIS A 311 9.28 -25.19 3.81
CA HIS A 311 10.34 -24.18 3.69
C HIS A 311 9.74 -22.76 3.88
N PRO A 312 10.43 -21.81 4.54
CA PRO A 312 9.90 -20.47 4.77
C PRO A 312 9.43 -19.75 3.50
N LEU A 313 10.16 -19.91 2.39
CA LEU A 313 9.76 -19.34 1.09
C LEU A 313 8.53 -20.01 0.49
N ASP A 314 8.33 -21.33 0.69
CA ASP A 314 7.12 -22.01 0.23
C ASP A 314 5.90 -21.48 1.00
N ARG A 315 6.06 -21.26 2.31
CA ARG A 315 5.03 -20.68 3.16
C ARG A 315 4.68 -19.26 2.72
N ASP A 316 5.70 -18.40 2.51
CA ASP A 316 5.49 -17.02 2.06
C ASP A 316 4.86 -16.97 0.65
N TYR A 317 5.23 -17.89 -0.24
CA TYR A 317 4.59 -18.06 -1.55
C TYR A 317 3.12 -18.48 -1.43
N GLN A 318 2.79 -19.44 -0.56
CA GLN A 318 1.41 -19.88 -0.34
C GLN A 318 0.49 -18.78 0.18
N LEU A 319 1.03 -17.85 0.99
CA LEU A 319 0.27 -16.68 1.47
C LEU A 319 -0.24 -15.77 0.34
N LEU A 320 0.47 -15.74 -0.80
CA LEU A 320 0.06 -14.94 -1.95
C LEU A 320 -1.22 -15.44 -2.60
N LYS A 321 -1.60 -16.72 -2.39
CA LYS A 321 -2.76 -17.34 -3.06
C LYS A 321 -2.78 -17.08 -4.57
N CYS A 322 -1.59 -17.12 -5.16
CA CYS A 322 -1.35 -16.76 -6.54
C CYS A 322 -0.33 -17.73 -7.11
N GLN A 323 -0.72 -18.44 -8.16
CA GLN A 323 0.19 -19.31 -8.87
C GLN A 323 1.11 -18.45 -9.76
N LEU A 324 2.41 -18.64 -9.60
CA LEU A 324 3.44 -18.07 -10.46
C LEU A 324 4.16 -19.20 -11.19
N GLN A 325 4.20 -19.11 -12.52
CA GLN A 325 4.94 -20.05 -13.35
C GLN A 325 5.99 -19.30 -14.17
N LEU A 326 7.26 -19.55 -13.89
CA LEU A 326 8.37 -18.97 -14.64
C LEU A 326 8.30 -19.42 -16.11
N LEU A 327 8.41 -18.46 -17.02
CA LEU A 327 8.49 -18.72 -18.45
C LEU A 327 9.93 -18.94 -18.89
N ASP A 328 10.13 -19.95 -19.73
CA ASP A 328 11.39 -20.16 -20.42
C ASP A 328 11.64 -19.03 -21.45
N SER A 329 12.87 -18.51 -21.48
CA SER A 329 13.25 -17.41 -22.37
C SER A 329 13.16 -17.72 -23.87
N GLY A 330 13.11 -19.00 -24.23
CA GLY A 330 12.87 -19.51 -25.58
C GLY A 330 11.40 -19.73 -25.92
N ALA A 331 10.48 -19.60 -24.96
CA ALA A 331 9.05 -19.75 -25.22
C ALA A 331 8.54 -18.65 -26.18
N PRO A 332 7.67 -18.96 -27.16
CA PRO A 332 7.15 -17.95 -28.09
C PRO A 332 6.50 -16.75 -27.40
N GLU A 333 5.72 -17.02 -26.36
CA GLU A 333 5.06 -16.01 -25.54
C GLU A 333 6.03 -15.12 -24.77
N TYR A 334 7.18 -15.65 -24.33
CA TYR A 334 8.25 -14.84 -23.74
C TYR A 334 8.79 -13.84 -24.75
N LYS A 335 8.99 -14.26 -26.01
CA LYS A 335 9.48 -13.38 -27.08
C LYS A 335 8.50 -12.27 -27.41
N VAL A 336 7.19 -12.56 -27.42
CA VAL A 336 6.14 -11.54 -27.59
C VAL A 336 6.24 -10.46 -26.50
N ILE A 337 6.41 -10.87 -25.24
CA ILE A 337 6.52 -9.96 -24.09
C ILE A 337 7.83 -9.17 -24.16
N GLN A 338 8.93 -9.82 -24.53
CA GLN A 338 10.23 -9.18 -24.73
C GLN A 338 10.15 -8.10 -25.82
N THR A 339 9.57 -8.42 -26.98
CA THR A 339 9.37 -7.46 -28.07
C THR A 339 8.46 -6.32 -27.63
N TYR A 340 7.39 -6.60 -26.89
CA TYR A 340 6.51 -5.53 -26.38
C TYR A 340 7.27 -4.56 -25.45
N LEU A 341 8.10 -5.09 -24.55
CA LEU A 341 8.92 -4.30 -23.63
C LEU A 341 9.92 -3.41 -24.38
N GLU A 342 10.63 -3.98 -25.34
CA GLU A 342 11.70 -3.33 -26.10
C GLU A 342 11.15 -2.26 -27.06
N GLN A 343 10.09 -2.57 -27.80
CA GLN A 343 9.54 -1.68 -28.84
C GLN A 343 8.77 -0.49 -28.26
N THR A 344 8.20 -0.64 -27.06
CA THR A 344 7.45 0.44 -26.40
C THR A 344 8.19 1.05 -25.20
N GLY A 345 9.44 0.65 -24.99
CA GLY A 345 10.34 1.18 -23.98
C GLY A 345 10.94 2.54 -24.36
N SER A 346 11.69 3.13 -23.43
CA SER A 346 12.42 4.38 -23.69
C SER A 346 13.62 4.11 -24.57
N THR A 347 13.83 4.92 -25.61
CA THR A 347 15.00 4.85 -26.49
C THR A 347 16.31 5.19 -25.76
N TYR A 348 16.24 5.84 -24.60
CA TYR A 348 17.42 6.26 -23.83
C TYR A 348 17.72 5.37 -22.63
N ARG A 349 16.70 4.74 -22.03
CA ARG A 349 16.83 3.86 -20.86
C ARG A 349 15.78 2.76 -20.92
N CYS A 350 16.03 1.75 -21.74
CA CYS A 350 15.15 0.58 -21.80
C CYS A 350 15.47 -0.37 -20.64
N PRO A 351 14.47 -0.78 -19.83
CA PRO A 351 14.69 -1.76 -18.78
C PRO A 351 15.17 -3.10 -19.35
N ALA A 352 16.15 -3.73 -18.69
CA ALA A 352 16.64 -5.04 -19.11
C ALA A 352 15.77 -6.16 -18.51
N LEU A 353 15.04 -6.88 -19.35
CA LEU A 353 14.20 -8.02 -18.94
C LEU A 353 15.05 -9.15 -18.36
N GLN A 354 14.71 -9.62 -17.16
CA GLN A 354 15.37 -10.74 -16.50
C GLN A 354 14.50 -12.01 -16.50
N HIS A 355 13.28 -11.88 -15.99
CA HIS A 355 12.37 -13.00 -15.78
C HIS A 355 10.94 -12.59 -16.09
N VAL A 356 10.13 -13.55 -16.53
CA VAL A 356 8.69 -13.38 -16.74
C VAL A 356 7.99 -14.55 -16.07
N TRP A 357 7.02 -14.26 -15.21
CA TRP A 357 6.13 -15.26 -14.63
C TRP A 357 4.73 -15.10 -15.19
N LYS A 358 4.11 -16.21 -15.60
CA LYS A 358 2.66 -16.30 -15.71
C LYS A 358 2.04 -16.15 -14.33
N VAL A 359 1.03 -15.28 -14.23
CA VAL A 359 0.30 -14.98 -13.01
C VAL A 359 -1.09 -15.57 -13.13
N ASN A 360 -1.47 -16.40 -12.17
CA ASN A 360 -2.83 -16.90 -12.04
C ASN A 360 -3.29 -16.79 -10.59
N ARG A 361 -3.97 -15.69 -10.29
CA ARG A 361 -4.44 -15.36 -8.94
C ARG A 361 -5.79 -16.04 -8.63
N GLU A 362 -5.92 -16.56 -7.42
CA GLU A 362 -7.15 -17.23 -6.97
C GLU A 362 -8.38 -16.31 -7.07
N GLY A 363 -9.48 -16.82 -7.65
CA GLY A 363 -10.75 -16.12 -7.84
C GLY A 363 -10.76 -15.01 -8.91
N GLU A 364 -9.59 -14.60 -9.44
CA GLU A 364 -9.54 -13.53 -10.44
C GLU A 364 -10.12 -13.95 -11.79
N GLY A 365 -9.86 -15.20 -12.19
CA GLY A 365 -10.45 -15.80 -13.39
C GLY A 365 -11.98 -15.78 -13.33
N ASP A 366 -12.56 -16.21 -12.20
CA ASP A 366 -14.01 -16.33 -12.02
C ASP A 366 -14.72 -14.98 -12.15
N ARG A 367 -14.22 -13.93 -11.49
CA ARG A 367 -14.80 -12.58 -11.61
C ARG A 367 -14.62 -12.00 -13.02
N PHE A 368 -13.51 -12.31 -13.69
CA PHE A 368 -13.21 -11.81 -15.02
C PHE A 368 -14.07 -12.47 -16.13
N GLN A 369 -14.60 -13.68 -15.89
CA GLN A 369 -15.54 -14.34 -16.81
C GLN A 369 -16.82 -13.55 -17.06
N ALA A 370 -17.21 -12.65 -16.14
CA ALA A 370 -18.32 -11.72 -16.33
C ALA A 370 -18.19 -10.89 -17.62
N TYR A 371 -16.95 -10.64 -18.07
CA TYR A 371 -16.66 -9.86 -19.27
C TYR A 371 -16.39 -10.73 -20.49
N SER A 372 -16.56 -12.06 -20.45
CA SER A 372 -16.27 -12.99 -21.57
C SER A 372 -16.90 -12.60 -22.91
N LYS A 373 -18.04 -11.91 -22.90
CA LYS A 373 -18.72 -11.39 -24.10
C LYS A 373 -18.21 -10.02 -24.55
N LEU A 374 -17.52 -9.30 -23.68
CA LEU A 374 -16.92 -8.00 -23.96
C LEU A 374 -15.72 -8.21 -24.89
N ARG A 375 -15.79 -7.55 -26.05
CA ARG A 375 -14.70 -7.52 -27.04
C ARG A 375 -13.67 -6.45 -26.67
N ASN A 376 -12.67 -6.28 -27.52
CA ASN A 376 -11.59 -5.29 -27.32
C ASN A 376 -10.83 -5.54 -26.01
N ARG A 377 -10.06 -6.63 -26.02
CA ARG A 377 -9.18 -7.03 -24.93
C ARG A 377 -7.76 -6.68 -25.31
N ARG A 378 -7.06 -5.98 -24.42
CA ARG A 378 -5.66 -5.62 -24.63
C ARG A 378 -4.82 -6.09 -23.46
N LEU A 379 -3.60 -6.52 -23.76
CA LEU A 379 -2.57 -6.73 -22.75
C LEU A 379 -1.84 -5.41 -22.53
N LEU A 380 -1.90 -4.86 -21.32
CA LEU A 380 -1.39 -3.51 -21.04
C LEU A 380 -0.50 -3.47 -19.80
N TRP A 381 0.44 -2.52 -19.79
CA TRP A 381 1.43 -2.33 -18.75
C TRP A 381 0.84 -1.68 -17.49
N HIS A 382 1.30 -2.15 -16.33
CA HIS A 382 1.11 -1.51 -15.04
C HIS A 382 2.41 -1.57 -14.25
N GLY A 383 3.10 -0.43 -14.13
CA GLY A 383 4.32 -0.30 -13.34
C GLY A 383 3.99 0.07 -11.91
N THR A 384 4.80 -0.41 -10.97
CA THR A 384 4.47 -0.25 -9.54
C THR A 384 5.70 -0.27 -8.64
N ASN A 385 5.51 0.10 -7.38
CA ASN A 385 6.56 0.01 -6.37
C ASN A 385 6.79 -1.47 -5.97
N VAL A 386 8.04 -1.92 -5.86
CA VAL A 386 8.34 -3.29 -5.38
C VAL A 386 7.63 -3.60 -4.06
N ALA A 387 7.45 -2.59 -3.19
CA ALA A 387 6.76 -2.70 -1.91
C ALA A 387 5.27 -3.08 -1.99
N VAL A 388 4.61 -2.99 -3.15
CA VAL A 388 3.19 -3.35 -3.30
C VAL A 388 2.96 -4.62 -4.09
N VAL A 389 4.02 -5.25 -4.63
CA VAL A 389 3.90 -6.46 -5.47
C VAL A 389 3.23 -7.61 -4.71
N ALA A 390 3.62 -7.86 -3.45
CA ALA A 390 3.00 -8.90 -2.62
C ALA A 390 1.49 -8.66 -2.41
N ALA A 391 1.10 -7.40 -2.16
CA ALA A 391 -0.31 -7.02 -2.00
C ALA A 391 -1.11 -7.19 -3.30
N ILE A 392 -0.53 -6.80 -4.44
CA ILE A 392 -1.15 -6.98 -5.77
C ILE A 392 -1.30 -8.45 -6.12
N LEU A 393 -0.29 -9.28 -5.86
CA LEU A 393 -0.39 -10.73 -6.10
C LEU A 393 -1.44 -11.39 -5.22
N THR A 394 -1.64 -10.89 -3.99
CA THR A 394 -2.65 -11.44 -3.06
C THR A 394 -4.07 -10.98 -3.41
N SER A 395 -4.26 -9.68 -3.63
CA SER A 395 -5.59 -9.05 -3.71
C SER A 395 -6.01 -8.65 -5.13
N GLY A 396 -5.09 -8.67 -6.09
CA GLY A 396 -5.24 -8.07 -7.40
C GLY A 396 -5.00 -6.55 -7.39
N LEU A 397 -5.08 -5.94 -8.57
CA LEU A 397 -5.12 -4.48 -8.70
C LEU A 397 -6.43 -3.95 -8.14
N ARG A 398 -6.35 -2.94 -7.27
CA ARG A 398 -7.49 -2.38 -6.53
C ARG A 398 -7.76 -0.94 -6.91
N ILE A 399 -9.04 -0.57 -6.91
CA ILE A 399 -9.44 0.84 -6.99
C ILE A 399 -9.52 1.36 -5.56
N MET A 400 -8.36 1.77 -5.05
CA MET A 400 -8.26 2.21 -3.67
C MET A 400 -9.08 3.50 -3.46
N PRO A 401 -9.64 3.72 -2.26
CA PRO A 401 -10.70 4.72 -2.16
C PRO A 401 -10.29 6.17 -2.43
N HIS A 402 -9.00 6.46 -2.24
CA HIS A 402 -8.36 7.73 -2.53
C HIS A 402 -7.38 7.66 -3.70
N SER A 403 -7.35 6.55 -4.43
CA SER A 403 -6.63 6.57 -5.69
C SER A 403 -7.32 7.60 -6.60
N GLY A 404 -6.48 8.28 -7.35
CA GLY A 404 -6.88 9.39 -8.18
C GLY A 404 -5.71 9.74 -9.08
N GLY A 405 -6.01 10.49 -10.12
CA GLY A 405 -5.02 10.88 -11.10
C GLY A 405 -5.67 11.77 -12.12
N ARG A 406 -4.98 11.91 -13.25
CA ARG A 406 -5.40 12.79 -14.35
C ARG A 406 -6.75 12.40 -14.96
N VAL A 407 -7.19 11.16 -14.75
CA VAL A 407 -8.41 10.58 -15.34
C VAL A 407 -9.30 9.95 -14.24
N GLY A 408 -9.19 10.48 -13.02
CA GLY A 408 -10.02 10.11 -11.90
C GLY A 408 -9.62 8.80 -11.21
N LYS A 409 -10.60 8.12 -10.61
CA LYS A 409 -10.40 6.99 -9.70
C LYS A 409 -10.69 5.66 -10.40
N GLY A 410 -9.66 5.06 -10.98
CA GLY A 410 -9.72 3.76 -11.64
C GLY A 410 -8.39 3.02 -11.56
N ILE A 411 -8.29 1.90 -12.28
CA ILE A 411 -7.02 1.21 -12.49
C ILE A 411 -6.40 1.74 -13.78
N TYR A 412 -5.18 2.28 -13.67
CA TYR A 412 -4.45 2.88 -14.77
C TYR A 412 -3.53 1.86 -15.43
N PHE A 413 -3.58 1.80 -16.75
CA PHE A 413 -2.67 1.04 -17.59
C PHE A 413 -2.08 1.93 -18.68
N ALA A 414 -0.98 1.49 -19.29
CA ALA A 414 -0.40 2.12 -20.47
C ALA A 414 -0.15 1.07 -21.56
N SER A 415 -0.31 1.49 -22.82
CA SER A 415 0.14 0.72 -23.98
C SER A 415 1.65 0.83 -24.18
N GLU A 416 2.28 1.90 -23.68
CA GLU A 416 3.72 2.13 -23.80
C GLU A 416 4.46 1.78 -22.50
N ASN A 417 5.41 0.84 -22.57
CA ASN A 417 6.23 0.42 -21.42
C ASN A 417 6.90 1.60 -20.73
N SER A 418 7.50 2.52 -21.50
CA SER A 418 8.20 3.69 -20.97
C SER A 418 7.36 4.54 -20.01
N LYS A 419 6.05 4.62 -20.23
CA LYS A 419 5.12 5.32 -19.35
C LYS A 419 4.96 4.61 -18.02
N SER A 420 4.62 3.32 -18.05
CA SER A 420 4.45 2.52 -16.85
C SER A 420 5.76 2.35 -16.08
N ALA A 421 6.91 2.28 -16.76
CA ALA A 421 8.22 2.18 -16.14
C ALA A 421 8.54 3.37 -15.20
N ASN A 422 7.98 4.56 -15.45
CA ASN A 422 8.14 5.72 -14.56
C ASN A 422 7.50 5.53 -13.18
N TYR A 423 6.58 4.59 -13.04
CA TYR A 423 5.93 4.24 -11.77
C TYR A 423 6.66 3.11 -11.05
N VAL A 424 7.72 2.55 -11.65
CA VAL A 424 8.53 1.50 -11.02
C VAL A 424 9.47 2.12 -10.01
N THR A 425 9.20 1.87 -8.72
CA THR A 425 10.17 2.14 -7.66
C THR A 425 10.95 0.87 -7.40
N ALA A 426 12.17 0.79 -7.95
CA ALA A 426 13.03 -0.37 -7.82
C ALA A 426 13.69 -0.46 -6.44
N MET A 427 14.05 -1.68 -6.05
CA MET A 427 14.88 -1.96 -4.89
C MET A 427 16.34 -2.17 -5.32
N ARG A 428 17.28 -1.81 -4.45
CA ARG A 428 18.70 -2.08 -4.70
C ARG A 428 19.04 -3.51 -4.30
N CYS A 429 19.60 -4.28 -5.23
CA CYS A 429 20.13 -5.62 -4.99
C CYS A 429 21.59 -5.64 -5.46
N GLY A 430 22.53 -5.48 -4.52
CA GLY A 430 23.95 -5.31 -4.83
C GLY A 430 24.21 -4.09 -5.72
N ASN A 431 24.63 -4.34 -6.96
CA ASN A 431 24.92 -3.33 -7.97
C ASN A 431 23.77 -3.09 -8.96
N HIS A 432 22.65 -3.79 -8.82
CA HIS A 432 21.49 -3.66 -9.71
C HIS A 432 20.31 -2.99 -9.01
N GLN A 433 19.48 -2.30 -9.80
CA GLN A 433 18.16 -1.84 -9.39
C GLN A 433 17.11 -2.80 -9.95
N VAL A 434 16.49 -3.58 -9.09
CA VAL A 434 15.48 -4.59 -9.46
C VAL A 434 14.10 -3.97 -9.32
N GLY A 435 13.34 -3.95 -10.42
CA GLY A 435 11.97 -3.48 -10.48
C GLY A 435 11.02 -4.57 -10.97
N TYR A 436 9.73 -4.38 -10.73
CA TYR A 436 8.68 -5.28 -11.16
C TYR A 436 7.58 -4.53 -11.91
N MET A 437 7.08 -5.13 -12.99
CA MET A 437 5.96 -4.61 -13.78
C MET A 437 4.96 -5.73 -14.06
N PHE A 438 3.68 -5.37 -14.12
CA PHE A 438 2.61 -6.28 -14.49
C PHE A 438 2.17 -6.04 -15.93
N LEU A 439 1.74 -7.12 -16.59
CA LEU A 439 0.90 -7.09 -17.77
C LEU A 439 -0.47 -7.66 -17.40
N GLY A 440 -1.50 -6.82 -17.52
CA GLY A 440 -2.89 -7.19 -17.29
C GLY A 440 -3.63 -7.37 -18.59
N GLU A 441 -4.46 -8.41 -18.70
CA GLU A 441 -5.51 -8.47 -19.71
C GLU A 441 -6.66 -7.59 -19.27
N VAL A 442 -6.92 -6.53 -20.03
CA VAL A 442 -7.93 -5.52 -19.73
C VAL A 442 -9.06 -5.63 -20.74
N ALA A 443 -10.27 -5.89 -20.26
CA ALA A 443 -11.48 -5.91 -21.08
C ALA A 443 -12.02 -4.49 -21.22
N LEU A 444 -11.54 -3.78 -22.26
CA LEU A 444 -11.83 -2.36 -22.48
C LEU A 444 -13.22 -2.11 -23.04
N GLY A 445 -13.79 -3.07 -23.79
CA GLY A 445 -15.10 -2.91 -24.39
C GLY A 445 -15.19 -1.68 -25.29
N LYS A 446 -16.29 -0.93 -25.15
CA LYS A 446 -16.49 0.34 -25.84
C LYS A 446 -15.77 1.47 -25.10
N GLU A 447 -14.81 2.07 -25.79
CA GLU A 447 -13.89 3.07 -25.23
C GLU A 447 -14.48 4.49 -25.32
N HIS A 448 -14.39 5.25 -24.24
CA HIS A 448 -14.60 6.71 -24.26
C HIS A 448 -13.25 7.42 -24.33
N HIS A 449 -13.00 8.22 -25.37
CA HIS A 449 -11.72 8.91 -25.54
C HIS A 449 -11.78 10.33 -24.99
N ILE A 450 -10.75 10.72 -24.24
CA ILE A 450 -10.57 12.09 -23.74
C ILE A 450 -9.18 12.62 -24.13
N THR A 451 -9.04 13.95 -24.18
CA THR A 451 -7.79 14.65 -24.52
C THR A 451 -7.38 15.69 -23.48
N MET A 452 -8.20 15.90 -22.46
CA MET A 452 -7.93 16.79 -21.33
C MET A 452 -8.11 16.00 -20.03
N ASP A 453 -7.36 16.39 -19.01
CA ASP A 453 -7.47 15.85 -17.65
C ASP A 453 -8.91 15.98 -17.12
N ASP A 454 -9.44 14.88 -16.57
CA ASP A 454 -10.66 14.86 -15.78
C ASP A 454 -10.43 14.03 -14.52
N PRO A 455 -9.90 14.65 -13.44
CA PRO A 455 -9.66 13.97 -12.18
C PRO A 455 -10.94 13.62 -11.41
N SER A 456 -12.13 14.01 -11.91
CA SER A 456 -13.40 13.77 -11.24
C SER A 456 -14.05 12.43 -11.59
N LEU A 457 -13.58 11.77 -12.66
CA LEU A 457 -14.16 10.52 -13.15
C LEU A 457 -14.11 9.40 -12.10
N LYS A 458 -15.24 8.71 -11.95
CA LYS A 458 -15.38 7.51 -11.09
C LYS A 458 -15.94 6.31 -11.84
N CYS A 459 -16.43 6.54 -13.06
CA CYS A 459 -16.94 5.55 -13.98
C CYS A 459 -16.84 6.12 -15.41
N PRO A 460 -16.86 5.29 -16.46
CA PRO A 460 -17.00 5.77 -17.83
C PRO A 460 -18.37 6.43 -18.04
N PRO A 461 -18.50 7.35 -19.01
CA PRO A 461 -19.80 7.88 -19.39
C PRO A 461 -20.77 6.77 -19.82
N PHE A 462 -22.08 7.06 -19.73
CA PHE A 462 -23.12 6.08 -20.06
C PHE A 462 -22.92 5.45 -21.45
N GLY A 463 -22.93 4.12 -21.49
CA GLY A 463 -22.77 3.34 -22.71
C GLY A 463 -21.33 3.14 -23.16
N PHE A 464 -20.35 3.37 -22.27
CA PHE A 464 -18.94 3.02 -22.43
C PHE A 464 -18.49 2.13 -21.27
N ASP A 465 -17.47 1.31 -21.51
CA ASP A 465 -16.94 0.35 -20.54
C ASP A 465 -15.57 0.77 -19.99
N SER A 466 -14.88 1.68 -20.67
CA SER A 466 -13.55 2.20 -20.30
C SER A 466 -13.37 3.66 -20.74
N VAL A 467 -12.38 4.32 -20.15
CA VAL A 467 -11.92 5.65 -20.59
C VAL A 467 -10.48 5.53 -21.07
N ILE A 468 -10.15 6.13 -22.21
CA ILE A 468 -8.79 6.22 -22.71
C ILE A 468 -8.44 7.69 -22.88
N ALA A 469 -7.50 8.18 -22.08
CA ALA A 469 -6.88 9.46 -22.33
C ALA A 469 -5.85 9.29 -23.45
N ARG A 470 -6.16 9.84 -24.63
CA ARG A 470 -5.39 9.59 -25.85
C ARG A 470 -4.11 10.42 -25.87
N GLY A 471 -2.98 9.76 -26.08
CA GLY A 471 -1.66 10.36 -26.19
C GLY A 471 -1.38 11.01 -27.54
N HIS A 472 -0.28 11.76 -27.61
CA HIS A 472 0.33 12.17 -28.89
C HIS A 472 0.88 10.98 -29.66
N THR A 473 1.21 9.88 -28.97
CA THR A 473 1.70 8.64 -29.55
C THR A 473 0.88 7.43 -29.10
N GLU A 474 0.90 6.39 -29.93
CA GLU A 474 0.38 5.06 -29.64
C GLU A 474 1.27 4.04 -30.36
N PRO A 475 1.55 2.85 -29.80
CA PRO A 475 2.19 1.77 -30.54
C PRO A 475 1.49 1.52 -31.88
N ASP A 476 2.26 1.33 -32.96
CA ASP A 476 1.72 1.11 -34.31
C ASP A 476 0.72 -0.07 -34.33
N PRO A 477 -0.60 0.21 -34.47
CA PRO A 477 -1.63 -0.82 -34.36
C PRO A 477 -1.58 -1.85 -35.50
N THR A 478 -0.88 -1.54 -36.60
CA THR A 478 -0.72 -2.47 -37.72
C THR A 478 0.24 -3.62 -37.40
N GLN A 479 1.04 -3.46 -36.34
CA GLN A 479 1.96 -4.46 -35.84
C GLN A 479 1.41 -5.20 -34.61
N ASP A 480 0.20 -4.88 -34.14
CA ASP A 480 -0.44 -5.62 -33.06
C ASP A 480 -0.56 -7.09 -33.45
N ILE A 481 -0.18 -7.96 -32.52
CA ILE A 481 -0.46 -9.39 -32.60
C ILE A 481 -1.52 -9.74 -31.57
N GLU A 482 -1.98 -10.99 -31.60
CA GLU A 482 -2.91 -11.48 -30.58
C GLU A 482 -2.37 -12.72 -29.89
N LEU A 483 -2.52 -12.74 -28.57
CA LEU A 483 -2.36 -13.95 -27.77
C LEU A 483 -3.74 -14.54 -27.48
N GLU A 484 -3.83 -15.87 -27.51
CA GLU A 484 -5.00 -16.58 -27.01
C GLU A 484 -4.82 -16.84 -25.52
N LEU A 485 -5.65 -16.19 -24.70
CA LEU A 485 -5.64 -16.32 -23.25
C LEU A 485 -7.02 -16.79 -22.78
N ASP A 486 -7.11 -18.02 -22.29
CA ASP A 486 -8.35 -18.70 -21.91
C ASP A 486 -9.44 -18.66 -23.00
N GLY A 487 -9.05 -18.91 -24.25
CA GLY A 487 -9.95 -18.92 -25.39
C GLY A 487 -10.39 -17.53 -25.88
N GLN A 488 -9.81 -16.46 -25.35
CA GLN A 488 -10.05 -15.08 -25.80
C GLN A 488 -8.85 -14.55 -26.58
N ARG A 489 -9.12 -13.84 -27.68
CA ARG A 489 -8.09 -13.11 -28.45
C ARG A 489 -7.79 -11.79 -27.75
N VAL A 490 -6.53 -11.61 -27.35
CA VAL A 490 -6.06 -10.43 -26.62
C VAL A 490 -4.99 -9.74 -27.45
N ALA A 491 -5.24 -8.49 -27.84
CA ALA A 491 -4.29 -7.70 -28.61
C ALA A 491 -3.07 -7.33 -27.76
N VAL A 492 -1.89 -7.50 -28.32
CA VAL A 492 -0.60 -7.17 -27.71
C VAL A 492 0.18 -6.27 -28.66
N PRO A 493 0.45 -5.02 -28.29
CA PRO A 493 1.24 -4.14 -29.13
C PRO A 493 2.66 -4.67 -29.35
N GLN A 494 3.14 -4.60 -30.58
CA GLN A 494 4.53 -4.96 -30.94
C GLN A 494 5.25 -3.84 -31.71
N GLY A 495 4.52 -2.81 -32.16
CA GLY A 495 5.08 -1.70 -32.90
C GLY A 495 5.69 -0.62 -32.00
N GLN A 496 6.62 0.16 -32.55
CA GLN A 496 7.08 1.37 -31.90
C GLN A 496 5.96 2.42 -31.86
N PRO A 497 5.97 3.34 -30.87
CA PRO A 497 5.01 4.43 -30.82
C PRO A 497 5.10 5.32 -32.06
N ILE A 498 3.97 5.52 -32.75
CA ILE A 498 3.85 6.45 -33.87
C ILE A 498 2.98 7.66 -33.50
N PRO A 499 3.19 8.84 -34.10
CA PRO A 499 2.36 10.01 -33.84
C PRO A 499 0.90 9.79 -34.23
N CYS A 500 0.00 10.11 -33.31
CA CYS A 500 -1.44 10.15 -33.54
C CYS A 500 -1.86 11.58 -33.91
N SER A 501 -1.94 11.88 -35.21
CA SER A 501 -2.24 13.24 -35.71
C SER A 501 -3.56 13.81 -35.18
N GLU A 502 -4.58 12.98 -35.00
CA GLU A 502 -5.88 13.31 -34.41
C GLU A 502 -5.77 13.85 -32.97
N PHE A 503 -4.79 13.38 -32.21
CA PHE A 503 -4.62 13.71 -30.78
C PHE A 503 -3.39 14.60 -30.51
N SER A 504 -2.86 15.27 -31.54
CA SER A 504 -1.68 16.15 -31.44
C SER A 504 -1.85 17.32 -30.45
N SER A 505 -3.09 17.75 -30.18
CA SER A 505 -3.41 18.80 -29.20
C SER A 505 -3.76 18.26 -27.80
N SER A 506 -3.65 16.95 -27.58
CA SER A 506 -3.96 16.33 -26.28
C SER A 506 -3.06 16.84 -25.16
N HIS A 507 -3.56 16.89 -23.93
CA HIS A 507 -2.75 17.13 -22.73
C HIS A 507 -1.92 15.90 -22.34
N PHE A 508 -2.11 14.76 -23.00
CA PHE A 508 -1.40 13.52 -22.72
C PHE A 508 -0.36 13.26 -23.82
N SER A 509 0.90 13.09 -23.43
CA SER A 509 1.96 12.71 -24.38
C SER A 509 1.83 11.26 -24.85
N GLN A 510 1.44 10.37 -23.94
CA GLN A 510 1.25 8.93 -24.18
C GLN A 510 -0.09 8.51 -23.57
N SER A 511 -0.76 7.52 -24.17
CA SER A 511 -2.11 7.13 -23.76
C SER A 511 -2.18 6.54 -22.34
N GLU A 512 -3.30 6.76 -21.65
CA GLU A 512 -3.68 6.11 -20.39
C GLU A 512 -4.99 5.37 -20.57
N TYR A 513 -5.00 4.09 -20.23
CA TYR A 513 -6.16 3.21 -20.34
C TYR A 513 -6.73 2.98 -18.94
N LEU A 514 -8.00 3.32 -18.76
CA LEU A 514 -8.67 3.24 -17.47
C LEU A 514 -9.90 2.34 -17.49
N ILE A 515 -9.96 1.51 -16.47
CA ILE A 515 -11.15 0.77 -16.07
C ILE A 515 -11.56 1.18 -14.65
N TYR A 516 -12.86 1.15 -14.38
CA TYR A 516 -13.45 1.61 -13.13
C TYR A 516 -14.09 0.47 -12.33
N GLN A 517 -13.88 -0.77 -12.75
CA GLN A 517 -14.26 -1.98 -12.03
C GLN A 517 -13.06 -2.93 -12.00
N GLU A 518 -12.67 -3.38 -10.80
CA GLU A 518 -11.50 -4.27 -10.63
C GLU A 518 -11.63 -5.57 -11.42
N SER A 519 -12.86 -6.05 -11.60
CA SER A 519 -13.17 -7.27 -12.35
C SER A 519 -12.96 -7.15 -13.86
N GLN A 520 -12.72 -5.94 -14.42
CA GLN A 520 -12.37 -5.74 -15.83
C GLN A 520 -10.88 -6.00 -16.14
N CYS A 521 -10.07 -6.33 -15.14
CA CYS A 521 -8.68 -6.72 -15.32
C CYS A 521 -8.42 -8.12 -14.76
N ARG A 522 -7.57 -8.87 -15.47
CA ARG A 522 -6.91 -10.05 -14.95
C ARG A 522 -5.41 -9.94 -15.15
N LEU A 523 -4.64 -10.14 -14.08
CA LEU A 523 -3.19 -10.20 -14.17
C LEU A 523 -2.78 -11.45 -14.95
N ARG A 524 -1.89 -11.29 -15.94
CA ARG A 524 -1.41 -12.38 -16.79
C ARG A 524 0.07 -12.63 -16.63
N TYR A 525 0.87 -11.56 -16.53
CA TYR A 525 2.31 -11.69 -16.36
C TYR A 525 2.86 -10.70 -15.34
N LEU A 526 3.92 -11.14 -14.65
CA LEU A 526 4.80 -10.34 -13.82
C LEU A 526 6.19 -10.40 -14.43
N LEU A 527 6.86 -9.26 -14.56
CA LEU A 527 8.18 -9.14 -15.16
C LEU A 527 9.16 -8.62 -14.11
N GLU A 528 10.31 -9.28 -13.97
CA GLU A 528 11.50 -8.73 -13.30
C GLU A 528 12.33 -7.96 -14.33
N ILE A 529 12.62 -6.70 -14.03
CA ILE A 529 13.42 -5.82 -14.88
C ILE A 529 14.58 -5.23 -14.07
N HIS A 530 15.69 -4.97 -14.74
CA HIS A 530 16.76 -4.13 -14.21
C HIS A 530 16.69 -2.72 -14.81
N LEU A 531 16.78 -1.70 -13.96
CA LEU A 531 16.73 -0.27 -14.32
C LEU A 531 18.11 0.40 -14.40
#